data_AF-A0A9D7SQP8-F1
#
_entry.id   AF-A0A9D7SQP8-F1
#
_cell.length_a   1.000
_cell.length_b   1.000
_cell.length_c   1.000
_cell.angle_alpha   90.00
_cell.angle_beta   90.00
_cell.angle_gamma   90.00
#
_symmetry.space_group_name_H-M   'P 1'
#
loop_
_entity.id
_entity.type
_entity.pdbx_description
1 polymer ?
#
loop_
_entity_poly.entity_id
_entity_poly.type
_entity_poly.pdbx_seq_one_letter_code
_entity_poly.pdbx_strand_id
1 'polypeptide(L)'
;MRSDEIKDSGEEVTSPENICSRIAATYLRIHPHLTSTRLIQDEGFQLWLKCENEQNTGSFKWRGALSKLSLLKPGQSIVTASTGNHGLGVSTAAKLYGLHAKVFVPSSAAPKKIERLQRSGADVVLVDGDSLEAELAGKSFAEKNKLQWVSPYNDLDVIAGQGTIGYEIDAELPLIDKIYVTVGGGGLVSGIASWLKHFQPYAEIIGCQPANSPEMYLSTLAGHVVTAPDAKPTLSDGSAGPLEEDSITFGICNNVIDRFILISEDEIRAAIKYLYSNHGLVVEGAAGVAMAAAVKDSLGDRDTTSVVVLCGGNIDPVLHQEICRE
;
A
#
# COMPACT_ATOMS: atom_id res chain seq x y z
N MET A 1 23.00 38.81 -17.36
CA MET A 1 22.94 37.33 -17.31
C MET A 1 22.10 36.96 -16.12
N ARG A 2 20.79 36.79 -16.32
CA ARG A 2 19.91 36.21 -15.31
C ARG A 2 19.99 34.70 -15.50
N SER A 3 20.37 34.01 -14.43
CA SER A 3 20.31 32.56 -14.30
C SER A 3 18.86 32.14 -14.36
N ASP A 4 18.49 31.42 -15.42
CA ASP A 4 17.23 30.69 -15.49
C ASP A 4 17.28 29.53 -14.51
N GLU A 5 16.65 29.70 -13.34
CA GLU A 5 16.23 28.58 -12.51
C GLU A 5 15.15 27.82 -13.29
N ILE A 6 15.55 26.68 -13.86
CA ILE A 6 14.63 25.66 -14.37
C ILE A 6 13.79 25.21 -13.18
N LYS A 7 12.53 25.67 -13.13
CA LYS A 7 11.49 25.03 -12.34
C LYS A 7 11.29 23.65 -12.92
N ASP A 8 11.94 22.66 -12.31
CA ASP A 8 11.67 21.24 -12.53
C ASP A 8 10.18 21.01 -12.21
N SER A 9 9.37 20.88 -13.27
CA SER A 9 7.93 20.67 -13.14
C SER A 9 7.70 19.35 -12.43
N GLY A 10 6.93 19.32 -11.34
CA GLY A 10 6.69 18.11 -10.53
C GLY A 10 6.22 16.87 -11.31
N GLU A 11 5.71 17.05 -12.54
CA GLU A 11 5.39 15.98 -13.49
C GLU A 11 6.61 15.17 -13.95
N GLU A 12 7.78 15.79 -14.14
CA GLU A 12 8.99 15.09 -14.58
C GLU A 12 9.50 14.15 -13.48
N VAL A 13 9.53 14.61 -12.23
CA VAL A 13 9.99 13.81 -11.07
C VAL A 13 9.07 12.62 -10.76
N THR A 14 7.77 12.74 -11.07
CA THR A 14 6.75 11.72 -10.83
C THR A 14 6.49 10.81 -12.03
N SER A 15 7.27 10.96 -13.11
CA SER A 15 7.21 10.06 -14.26
C SER A 15 7.55 8.60 -13.87
N PRO A 16 6.91 7.61 -14.50
CA PRO A 16 7.23 6.20 -14.26
C PRO A 16 8.71 5.86 -14.43
N GLU A 17 9.40 6.45 -15.42
CA GLU A 17 10.83 6.22 -15.66
C GLU A 17 11.71 6.69 -14.49
N ASN A 18 11.42 7.86 -13.92
CA ASN A 18 12.16 8.39 -12.78
C ASN A 18 11.89 7.59 -11.50
N ILE A 19 10.66 7.12 -11.31
CA ILE A 19 10.30 6.23 -10.19
C ILE A 19 11.01 4.88 -10.34
N CYS A 20 11.04 4.30 -11.54
CA CYS A 20 11.73 3.05 -11.86
C CYS A 20 13.21 3.07 -11.45
N SER A 21 13.94 4.12 -11.82
CA SER A 21 15.34 4.30 -11.44
C SER A 21 15.54 4.36 -9.92
N ARG A 22 14.63 5.00 -9.19
CA ARG A 22 14.64 5.06 -7.72
C ARG A 22 14.35 3.69 -7.09
N ILE A 23 13.48 2.88 -7.69
CA ILE A 23 13.15 1.54 -7.21
C ILE A 23 14.38 0.64 -7.21
N ALA A 24 15.16 0.59 -8.30
CA ALA A 24 16.36 -0.25 -8.38
C ALA A 24 17.38 0.09 -7.27
N ALA A 25 17.69 1.37 -7.10
CA ALA A 25 18.58 1.84 -6.03
C ALA A 25 18.02 1.54 -4.63
N THR A 26 16.70 1.67 -4.47
CA THR A 26 16.01 1.37 -3.21
C THR A 26 16.10 -0.12 -2.88
N TYR A 27 15.85 -1.01 -3.83
CA TYR A 27 15.95 -2.46 -3.64
C TYR A 27 17.33 -2.86 -3.11
N LEU A 28 18.41 -2.41 -3.76
CA LEU A 28 19.77 -2.69 -3.31
C LEU A 28 20.02 -2.25 -1.86
N ARG A 29 19.44 -1.12 -1.45
CA ARG A 29 19.58 -0.57 -0.09
C ARG A 29 18.77 -1.34 0.95
N ILE A 30 17.55 -1.78 0.64
CA ILE A 30 16.63 -2.34 1.64
C ILE A 30 16.54 -3.87 1.62
N HIS A 31 16.95 -4.55 0.54
CA HIS A 31 16.83 -6.00 0.39
C HIS A 31 17.41 -6.83 1.55
N PRO A 32 18.50 -6.43 2.27
CA PRO A 32 19.00 -7.23 3.39
C PRO A 32 18.04 -7.28 4.58
N HIS A 33 17.02 -6.42 4.60
CA HIS A 33 16.02 -6.32 5.65
C HIS A 33 14.63 -6.79 5.19
N LEU A 34 14.51 -7.27 3.95
CA LEU A 34 13.27 -7.81 3.41
C LEU A 34 13.19 -9.31 3.63
N THR A 35 12.00 -9.80 3.98
CA THR A 35 11.66 -11.21 3.78
C THR A 35 11.40 -11.43 2.29
N SER A 36 12.00 -12.47 1.70
CA SER A 36 11.63 -12.94 0.37
C SER A 36 10.23 -13.56 0.44
N THR A 37 9.22 -12.80 0.05
CA THR A 37 7.82 -13.26 0.05
C THR A 37 7.56 -14.19 -1.12
N ARG A 38 6.79 -15.24 -0.88
CA ARG A 38 6.53 -16.27 -1.89
C ARG A 38 5.69 -15.70 -3.04
N LEU A 39 5.97 -16.17 -4.24
CA LEU A 39 5.07 -16.11 -5.39
C LEU A 39 4.56 -17.53 -5.65
N ILE A 40 3.28 -17.76 -5.38
CA ILE A 40 2.68 -19.10 -5.47
C ILE A 40 1.62 -19.15 -6.57
N GLN A 41 1.46 -20.29 -7.21
CA GLN A 41 0.45 -20.49 -8.23
C GLN A 41 -0.87 -20.92 -7.59
N ASP A 42 -1.96 -20.30 -8.02
CA ASP A 42 -3.33 -20.75 -7.80
C ASP A 42 -3.77 -21.55 -9.04
N GLU A 43 -3.92 -22.86 -8.90
CA GLU A 43 -4.34 -23.73 -10.01
C GLU A 43 -5.83 -23.58 -10.37
N GLY A 44 -6.65 -23.13 -9.41
CA GLY A 44 -8.10 -23.00 -9.59
C GLY A 44 -8.46 -21.86 -10.53
N PHE A 45 -7.76 -20.73 -10.40
CA PHE A 45 -7.91 -19.54 -11.22
C PHE A 45 -6.76 -19.31 -12.19
N GLN A 46 -5.75 -20.18 -12.21
CA GLN A 46 -4.59 -20.13 -13.11
C GLN A 46 -3.86 -18.78 -13.04
N LEU A 47 -3.59 -18.32 -11.81
CA LEU A 47 -2.95 -17.03 -11.54
C LEU A 47 -1.83 -17.19 -10.50
N TRP A 48 -1.02 -16.15 -10.34
CA TRP A 48 0.02 -16.09 -9.32
C TRP A 48 -0.38 -15.19 -8.16
N LEU A 49 0.00 -15.56 -6.95
CA LEU A 49 -0.25 -14.80 -5.72
C LEU A 49 1.10 -14.33 -5.15
N LYS A 50 1.34 -13.01 -5.11
CA LYS A 50 2.51 -12.43 -4.44
C LYS A 50 2.17 -12.15 -2.98
N CYS A 51 2.71 -12.96 -2.07
CA CYS A 51 2.31 -13.06 -0.67
C CYS A 51 2.94 -11.98 0.25
N GLU A 52 2.62 -10.70 0.02
CA GLU A 52 3.09 -9.61 0.89
C GLU A 52 2.49 -9.62 2.30
N ASN A 53 1.45 -10.42 2.55
CA ASN A 53 0.97 -10.77 3.88
C ASN A 53 2.01 -11.51 4.73
N GLU A 54 3.02 -12.13 4.10
CA GLU A 54 4.14 -12.83 4.77
C GLU A 54 5.34 -11.92 5.03
N GLN A 55 5.29 -10.67 4.58
CA GLN A 55 6.37 -9.72 4.82
C GLN A 55 6.51 -9.44 6.32
N ASN A 56 7.69 -8.99 6.76
CA ASN A 56 7.85 -8.47 8.12
C ASN A 56 6.75 -7.44 8.43
N THR A 57 6.28 -7.42 9.67
CA THR A 57 5.09 -6.68 10.12
C THR A 57 3.74 -7.15 9.55
N GLY A 58 3.72 -8.11 8.63
CA GLY A 58 2.51 -8.72 8.06
C GLY A 58 1.90 -7.99 6.86
N SER A 59 2.64 -7.07 6.23
CA SER A 59 2.17 -6.36 5.03
C SER A 59 3.30 -5.68 4.25
N PHE A 60 2.99 -5.25 3.03
CA PHE A 60 3.90 -4.50 2.15
C PHE A 60 4.45 -3.19 2.75
N LYS A 61 3.76 -2.58 3.72
CA LYS A 61 4.12 -1.27 4.29
C LYS A 61 5.53 -1.24 4.88
N TRP A 62 6.05 -2.41 5.25
CA TRP A 62 7.45 -2.60 5.64
C TRP A 62 8.44 -2.04 4.61
N ARG A 63 8.18 -2.22 3.31
CA ARG A 63 9.10 -1.85 2.24
C ARG A 63 9.24 -0.33 2.11
N GLY A 64 8.14 0.40 2.03
CA GLY A 64 8.16 1.87 2.01
C GLY A 64 8.69 2.49 3.29
N ALA A 65 8.38 1.90 4.45
CA ALA A 65 8.96 2.33 5.72
C ALA A 65 10.49 2.16 5.71
N LEU A 66 10.99 0.98 5.33
CA LEU A 66 12.43 0.76 5.19
C LEU A 66 13.05 1.74 4.18
N SER A 67 12.40 1.95 3.04
CA SER A 67 12.90 2.85 2.00
C SER A 67 13.05 4.27 2.52
N LYS A 68 12.01 4.83 3.14
CA LYS A 68 12.05 6.21 3.62
C LYS A 68 13.04 6.37 4.77
N LEU A 69 12.97 5.49 5.76
CA LEU A 69 13.74 5.62 7.00
C LEU A 69 15.23 5.30 6.79
N SER A 70 15.53 4.41 5.84
CA SER A 70 16.63 4.46 4.87
C SER A 70 17.60 5.64 4.90
N LEU A 71 17.00 6.80 4.68
CA LEU A 71 17.69 8.01 4.27
C LEU A 71 17.97 8.94 5.46
N LEU A 72 17.53 8.54 6.65
CA LEU A 72 17.62 9.33 7.87
C LEU A 72 18.81 8.89 8.73
N LYS A 73 19.27 9.81 9.57
CA LYS A 73 20.38 9.56 10.50
C LYS A 73 19.85 9.01 11.82
N PRO A 74 20.54 8.03 12.43
CA PRO A 74 20.20 7.56 13.78
C PRO A 74 20.08 8.71 14.78
N GLY A 75 19.15 8.56 15.73
CA GLY A 75 18.81 9.57 16.74
C GLY A 75 17.83 10.64 16.28
N GLN A 76 17.48 10.71 14.98
CA GLN A 76 16.41 11.61 14.51
C GLN A 76 15.02 11.11 14.95
N SER A 77 14.12 12.07 15.16
CA SER A 77 12.71 11.80 15.46
C SER A 77 11.84 11.97 14.21
N ILE A 78 10.92 11.04 14.00
CA ILE A 78 9.96 11.03 12.90
C ILE A 78 8.53 11.00 13.45
N VAL A 79 7.59 11.45 12.63
CA VAL A 79 6.18 11.52 12.99
C VAL A 79 5.35 10.84 11.91
N THR A 80 4.37 10.04 12.33
CA THR A 80 3.34 9.50 11.44
C THR A 80 2.03 9.32 12.20
N ALA A 81 0.95 8.96 11.49
CA ALA A 81 -0.32 8.59 12.10
C ALA A 81 -0.85 7.31 11.45
N SER A 82 -1.14 6.29 12.26
CA SER A 82 -1.83 5.06 11.84
C SER A 82 -1.87 4.06 13.00
N THR A 83 -3.02 3.40 13.20
CA THR A 83 -3.17 2.25 14.10
C THR A 83 -2.92 0.90 13.42
N GLY A 84 -2.67 0.91 12.10
CA GLY A 84 -2.60 -0.28 11.25
C GLY A 84 -1.22 -0.53 10.66
N ASN A 85 -1.20 -1.08 9.45
CA ASN A 85 0.00 -1.55 8.75
C ASN A 85 1.08 -0.49 8.61
N HIS A 86 0.72 0.76 8.34
CA HIS A 86 1.68 1.85 8.21
C HIS A 86 2.39 2.16 9.54
N GLY A 87 1.62 2.35 10.61
CA GLY A 87 2.17 2.66 11.93
C GLY A 87 3.11 1.56 12.42
N LEU A 88 2.73 0.29 12.17
CA LEU A 88 3.56 -0.86 12.52
C LEU A 88 4.83 -0.95 11.67
N GLY A 89 4.73 -0.74 10.36
CA GLY A 89 5.88 -0.71 9.45
C GLY A 89 6.89 0.38 9.85
N VAL A 90 6.41 1.61 10.05
CA VAL A 90 7.25 2.76 10.41
C VAL A 90 7.90 2.59 11.78
N SER A 91 7.14 2.21 12.81
CA SER A 91 7.69 2.05 14.17
C SER A 91 8.74 0.93 14.24
N THR A 92 8.48 -0.20 13.57
CA THR A 92 9.43 -1.32 13.51
C THR A 92 10.70 -0.93 12.74
N ALA A 93 10.58 -0.18 11.64
CA ALA A 93 11.72 0.25 10.84
C ALA A 93 12.52 1.36 11.55
N ALA A 94 11.84 2.24 12.29
CA ALA A 94 12.49 3.26 13.11
C ALA A 94 13.39 2.63 14.16
N LYS A 95 12.90 1.59 14.86
CA LYS A 95 13.71 0.83 15.81
C LYS A 95 14.95 0.21 15.16
N LEU A 96 14.80 -0.36 13.96
CA LEU A 96 15.92 -0.94 13.19
C LEU A 96 17.00 0.10 12.87
N TYR A 97 16.61 1.30 12.43
CA TYR A 97 17.55 2.36 12.06
C TYR A 97 17.95 3.30 13.22
N GLY A 98 17.57 2.98 14.45
CA GLY A 98 17.89 3.80 15.63
C GLY A 98 17.22 5.18 15.62
N LEU A 99 16.01 5.28 15.07
CA LEU A 99 15.18 6.48 15.01
C LEU A 99 14.11 6.46 16.11
N HIS A 100 13.62 7.64 16.50
CA HIS A 100 12.49 7.78 17.42
C HIS A 100 11.19 7.99 16.65
N ALA A 101 10.27 7.01 16.69
CA ALA A 101 8.98 7.11 16.01
C ALA A 101 7.88 7.60 16.95
N LYS A 102 7.33 8.78 16.67
CA LYS A 102 6.09 9.25 17.30
C LYS A 102 4.90 8.92 16.40
N VAL A 103 3.93 8.16 16.93
CA VAL A 103 2.79 7.66 16.15
C VAL A 103 1.49 8.20 16.75
N PHE A 104 0.80 9.05 15.99
CA PHE A 104 -0.48 9.63 16.37
C PHE A 104 -1.61 8.65 16.03
N VAL A 105 -2.50 8.41 16.99
CA VAL A 105 -3.63 7.49 16.84
C VAL A 105 -4.87 8.03 17.56
N PRO A 106 -6.09 7.72 17.08
CA PRO A 106 -7.29 8.13 17.78
C PRO A 106 -7.40 7.46 19.16
N SER A 107 -7.92 8.18 20.16
CA SER A 107 -8.12 7.68 21.53
C SER A 107 -9.14 6.53 21.59
N SER A 108 -9.99 6.42 20.57
CA SER A 108 -10.95 5.33 20.36
C SER A 108 -10.35 4.06 19.74
N ALA A 109 -9.07 4.07 19.36
CA ALA A 109 -8.42 2.92 18.73
C ALA A 109 -8.44 1.69 19.66
N ALA A 110 -8.64 0.50 19.05
CA ALA A 110 -8.68 -0.75 19.80
C ALA A 110 -7.39 -0.94 20.64
N PRO A 111 -7.49 -1.26 21.95
CA PRO A 111 -6.33 -1.38 22.83
C PRO A 111 -5.24 -2.32 22.30
N LYS A 112 -5.63 -3.43 21.67
CA LYS A 112 -4.69 -4.38 21.06
C LYS A 112 -3.84 -3.77 19.94
N LYS A 113 -4.41 -2.84 19.14
CA LYS A 113 -3.67 -2.13 18.08
C LYS A 113 -2.65 -1.17 18.69
N ILE A 114 -3.04 -0.44 19.75
CA ILE A 114 -2.14 0.46 20.50
C ILE A 114 -0.99 -0.33 21.14
N GLU A 115 -1.29 -1.42 21.85
CA GLU A 115 -0.27 -2.28 22.47
C GLU A 115 0.73 -2.83 21.44
N ARG A 116 0.25 -3.21 20.25
CA ARG A 116 1.10 -3.70 19.16
C ARG A 116 2.09 -2.64 18.69
N LEU A 117 1.66 -1.37 18.57
CA LEU A 117 2.53 -0.24 18.22
C LEU A 117 3.53 0.09 19.33
N GLN A 118 3.11 0.05 20.59
CA GLN A 118 4.04 0.28 21.71
C GLN A 118 5.12 -0.81 21.75
N ARG A 119 4.75 -2.07 21.51
CA ARG A 119 5.70 -3.20 21.43
C ARG A 119 6.68 -3.10 20.27
N SER A 120 6.30 -2.48 19.14
CA SER A 120 7.24 -2.21 18.04
C SER A 120 8.19 -1.05 18.33
N GLY A 121 8.01 -0.32 19.44
CA GLY A 121 8.88 0.77 19.87
C GLY A 121 8.36 2.17 19.55
N ALA A 122 7.07 2.30 19.19
CA ALA A 122 6.45 3.60 18.96
C ALA A 122 6.22 4.37 20.27
N ASP A 123 6.50 5.67 20.24
CA ASP A 123 5.95 6.65 21.17
C ASP A 123 4.54 7.03 20.69
N VAL A 124 3.53 6.37 21.25
CA VAL A 124 2.13 6.53 20.82
C VAL A 124 1.50 7.77 21.45
N VAL A 125 0.95 8.65 20.62
CA VAL A 125 0.21 9.85 21.03
C VAL A 125 -1.26 9.65 20.73
N LEU A 126 -2.09 9.67 21.77
CA LEU A 126 -3.54 9.58 21.65
C LEU A 126 -4.12 10.96 21.30
N VAL A 127 -5.03 10.98 20.33
CA VAL A 127 -5.74 12.18 19.88
C VAL A 127 -7.24 11.92 19.98
N ASP A 128 -8.00 12.86 20.53
CA ASP A 128 -9.45 12.78 20.51
C ASP A 128 -10.00 13.01 19.10
N GLY A 129 -10.91 12.15 18.67
CA GLY A 129 -11.47 12.15 17.31
C GLY A 129 -11.27 10.82 16.60
N ASP A 130 -11.34 10.86 15.28
CA ASP A 130 -11.12 9.74 14.39
C ASP A 130 -9.69 9.74 13.79
N SER A 131 -9.48 8.91 12.77
CA SER A 131 -8.16 8.75 12.16
C SER A 131 -7.68 10.00 11.42
N LEU A 132 -8.60 10.79 10.86
CA LEU A 132 -8.30 12.05 10.20
C LEU A 132 -7.83 13.11 11.21
N GLU A 133 -8.50 13.27 12.35
CA GLU A 133 -8.02 14.20 13.38
C GLU A 133 -6.64 13.79 13.92
N ALA A 134 -6.41 12.49 14.11
CA ALA A 134 -5.09 12.00 14.53
C ALA A 134 -4.00 12.30 13.49
N GLU A 135 -4.30 12.17 12.20
CA GLU A 135 -3.38 12.50 11.12
C GLU A 135 -3.08 13.99 11.05
N LEU A 136 -4.11 14.84 11.09
CA LEU A 136 -3.97 16.30 11.08
C LEU A 136 -3.17 16.80 12.28
N ALA A 137 -3.43 16.25 13.48
CA ALA A 137 -2.65 16.55 14.67
C ALA A 137 -1.18 16.13 14.53
N GLY A 138 -0.92 14.96 13.94
CA GLY A 138 0.43 14.48 13.66
C GLY A 138 1.18 15.37 12.67
N LYS A 139 0.55 15.76 11.56
CA LYS A 139 1.11 16.69 10.57
C LYS A 139 1.43 18.05 11.19
N SER A 140 0.49 18.62 11.93
CA SER A 140 0.70 19.91 12.62
C SER A 140 1.83 19.83 13.65
N PHE A 141 1.92 18.74 14.40
CA PHE A 141 3.01 18.51 15.34
C PHE A 141 4.36 18.39 14.62
N ALA A 142 4.41 17.66 13.51
CA ALA A 142 5.63 17.51 12.70
C ALA A 142 6.12 18.88 12.19
N GLU A 143 5.22 19.68 11.62
CA GLU A 143 5.53 21.02 11.11
C GLU A 143 6.05 21.95 12.22
N LYS A 144 5.29 22.06 13.32
CA LYS A 144 5.64 22.93 14.46
C LYS A 144 7.00 22.59 15.07
N ASN A 145 7.35 21.31 15.12
CA ASN A 145 8.60 20.83 15.71
C ASN A 145 9.71 20.60 14.66
N LYS A 146 9.47 20.91 13.38
CA LYS A 146 10.40 20.67 12.27
C LYS A 146 10.89 19.22 12.20
N LEU A 147 9.97 18.29 12.43
CA LEU A 147 10.22 16.84 12.34
C LEU A 147 9.76 16.31 10.99
N GLN A 148 10.37 15.22 10.55
CA GLN A 148 10.01 14.55 9.30
C GLN A 148 8.66 13.86 9.47
N TRP A 149 7.66 14.26 8.67
CA TRP A 149 6.44 13.48 8.46
C TRP A 149 6.74 12.28 7.55
N VAL A 150 6.30 11.09 7.96
CA VAL A 150 6.40 9.87 7.16
C VAL A 150 5.01 9.51 6.66
N SER A 151 4.76 9.85 5.40
CA SER A 151 3.49 9.60 4.73
C SER A 151 3.23 8.09 4.53
N PRO A 152 1.97 7.63 4.63
CA PRO A 152 1.60 6.25 4.28
C PRO A 152 1.69 5.92 2.79
N TYR A 153 1.68 6.92 1.90
CA TYR A 153 1.66 6.72 0.45
C TYR A 153 2.16 7.92 -0.37
N ASN A 154 1.94 9.16 0.12
CA ASN A 154 2.22 10.41 -0.60
C ASN A 154 3.69 10.84 -0.45
N ASP A 155 4.63 9.95 -0.80
CA ASP A 155 6.07 10.19 -0.71
C ASP A 155 6.83 9.29 -1.72
N LEU A 156 7.74 9.87 -2.50
CA LEU A 156 8.47 9.15 -3.55
C LEU A 156 9.37 8.03 -3.02
N ASP A 157 9.97 8.18 -1.84
CA ASP A 157 10.80 7.14 -1.24
C ASP A 157 9.91 5.99 -0.75
N VAL A 158 8.73 6.31 -0.22
CA VAL A 158 7.72 5.32 0.16
C VAL A 158 7.26 4.54 -1.07
N ILE A 159 6.88 5.24 -2.15
CA ILE A 159 6.47 4.65 -3.45
C ILE A 159 7.58 3.76 -4.00
N ALA A 160 8.82 4.24 -4.03
CA ALA A 160 9.97 3.46 -4.50
C ALA A 160 10.20 2.18 -3.66
N GLY A 161 9.98 2.26 -2.34
CA GLY A 161 9.99 1.08 -1.49
C GLY A 161 8.92 0.07 -1.90
N GLN A 162 7.68 0.51 -2.15
CA GLN A 162 6.61 -0.41 -2.56
C GLN A 162 6.88 -1.01 -3.95
N GLY A 163 7.48 -0.23 -4.85
CA GLY A 163 7.83 -0.67 -6.20
C GLY A 163 8.86 -1.79 -6.24
N THR A 164 9.58 -2.06 -5.14
CA THR A 164 10.42 -3.26 -5.03
C THR A 164 9.65 -4.58 -5.18
N ILE A 165 8.33 -4.57 -4.97
CA ILE A 165 7.47 -5.71 -5.28
C ILE A 165 7.40 -5.95 -6.78
N GLY A 166 7.27 -4.88 -7.58
CA GLY A 166 7.29 -4.96 -9.05
C GLY A 166 8.63 -5.51 -9.56
N TYR A 167 9.74 -5.08 -8.95
CA TYR A 167 11.08 -5.63 -9.21
C TYR A 167 11.13 -7.14 -8.97
N GLU A 168 10.63 -7.62 -7.82
CA GLU A 168 10.66 -9.05 -7.49
C GLU A 168 9.76 -9.86 -8.44
N ILE A 169 8.55 -9.39 -8.74
CA ILE A 169 7.64 -10.09 -9.65
C ILE A 169 8.26 -10.23 -11.05
N ASP A 170 8.84 -9.15 -11.58
CA ASP A 170 9.51 -9.14 -12.89
C ASP A 170 10.75 -10.05 -12.94
N ALA A 171 11.47 -10.19 -11.82
CA ALA A 171 12.59 -11.12 -11.72
C ALA A 171 12.14 -12.59 -11.63
N GLU A 172 10.94 -12.86 -11.11
CA GLU A 172 10.39 -14.21 -10.91
C GLU A 172 9.55 -14.71 -12.10
N LEU A 173 8.94 -13.81 -12.88
CA LEU A 173 8.07 -14.14 -14.02
C LEU A 173 8.56 -13.47 -15.32
N PRO A 174 8.77 -14.24 -16.41
CA PRO A 174 9.29 -13.68 -17.66
C PRO A 174 8.29 -12.82 -18.44
N LEU A 175 6.99 -13.05 -18.24
CA LEU A 175 5.91 -12.34 -18.91
C LEU A 175 4.77 -12.14 -17.92
N ILE A 176 4.19 -10.95 -17.91
CA ILE A 176 3.04 -10.59 -17.09
C ILE A 176 2.00 -9.95 -18.00
N ASP A 177 0.82 -10.57 -18.09
CA ASP A 177 -0.29 -10.05 -18.90
C ASP A 177 -1.16 -9.11 -18.07
N LYS A 178 -1.43 -9.46 -16.81
CA LYS A 178 -2.30 -8.71 -15.91
C LYS A 178 -1.74 -8.68 -14.50
N ILE A 179 -1.86 -7.54 -13.83
CA ILE A 179 -1.57 -7.42 -12.40
C ILE A 179 -2.70 -6.71 -11.65
N TYR A 180 -3.15 -7.34 -10.57
CA TYR A 180 -4.24 -6.85 -9.72
C TYR A 180 -3.64 -6.30 -8.42
N VAL A 181 -3.84 -5.00 -8.20
CA VAL A 181 -3.28 -4.30 -7.03
C VAL A 181 -4.38 -3.49 -6.34
N THR A 182 -4.55 -3.72 -5.04
CA THR A 182 -5.50 -2.93 -4.23
C THR A 182 -5.04 -1.49 -4.10
N VAL A 183 -5.98 -0.56 -4.29
CA VAL A 183 -5.73 0.88 -4.32
C VAL A 183 -6.45 1.56 -3.16
N GLY A 184 -5.68 2.07 -2.21
CA GLY A 184 -6.12 3.11 -1.28
C GLY A 184 -5.58 4.46 -1.75
N GLY A 185 -4.68 5.06 -0.97
CA GLY A 185 -3.94 6.27 -1.39
C GLY A 185 -2.94 6.09 -2.56
N GLY A 186 -2.97 4.98 -3.30
CA GLY A 186 -2.18 4.80 -4.53
C GLY A 186 -0.72 4.37 -4.38
N GLY A 187 -0.06 4.59 -3.24
CA GLY A 187 1.39 4.37 -3.13
C GLY A 187 1.91 2.96 -3.49
N LEU A 188 1.11 1.91 -3.25
CA LEU A 188 1.46 0.53 -3.65
C LEU A 188 1.44 0.36 -5.17
N VAL A 189 0.30 0.65 -5.81
CA VAL A 189 0.13 0.51 -7.26
C VAL A 189 1.04 1.47 -8.03
N SER A 190 1.24 2.70 -7.55
CA SER A 190 2.19 3.66 -8.13
C SER A 190 3.59 3.07 -8.21
N GLY A 191 4.07 2.42 -7.14
CA GLY A 191 5.40 1.83 -7.11
C GLY A 191 5.51 0.62 -8.05
N ILE A 192 4.60 -0.35 -7.90
CA ILE A 192 4.62 -1.59 -8.69
C ILE A 192 4.48 -1.28 -10.18
N ALA A 193 3.48 -0.49 -10.54
CA ALA A 193 3.18 -0.20 -11.93
C ALA A 193 4.26 0.67 -12.59
N SER A 194 4.92 1.57 -11.86
CA SER A 194 6.03 2.34 -12.44
C SER A 194 7.22 1.46 -12.83
N TRP A 195 7.49 0.37 -12.08
CA TRP A 195 8.48 -0.63 -12.49
C TRP A 195 7.99 -1.39 -13.74
N LEU A 196 6.78 -1.94 -13.67
CA LEU A 196 6.24 -2.79 -14.72
C LEU A 196 6.01 -2.05 -16.04
N LYS A 197 5.56 -0.79 -16.04
CA LYS A 197 5.40 -0.02 -17.29
C LYS A 197 6.72 0.17 -18.04
N HIS A 198 7.87 0.07 -17.36
CA HIS A 198 9.18 0.13 -18.00
C HIS A 198 9.66 -1.23 -18.53
N PHE A 199 9.57 -2.29 -17.71
CA PHE A 199 10.14 -3.61 -18.04
C PHE A 199 9.14 -4.61 -18.65
N GLN A 200 7.86 -4.41 -18.38
CA GLN A 200 6.71 -5.22 -18.82
C GLN A 200 5.64 -4.28 -19.42
N PRO A 201 5.95 -3.51 -20.49
CA PRO A 201 5.11 -2.40 -20.96
C PRO A 201 3.73 -2.83 -21.46
N TYR A 202 3.53 -4.13 -21.73
CA TYR A 202 2.27 -4.71 -22.16
C TYR A 202 1.41 -5.24 -21.01
N ALA A 203 1.94 -5.27 -19.78
CA ALA A 203 1.17 -5.69 -18.62
C ALA A 203 0.03 -4.69 -18.36
N GLU A 204 -1.20 -5.23 -18.27
CA GLU A 204 -2.37 -4.48 -17.86
C GLU A 204 -2.37 -4.32 -16.33
N ILE A 205 -2.32 -3.07 -15.87
CA ILE A 205 -2.34 -2.70 -14.46
C ILE A 205 -3.78 -2.43 -14.05
N ILE A 206 -4.31 -3.30 -13.19
CA ILE A 206 -5.71 -3.28 -12.77
C ILE A 206 -5.79 -2.80 -11.31
N GLY A 207 -6.29 -1.58 -11.14
CA GLY A 207 -6.53 -0.97 -9.84
C GLY A 207 -7.79 -1.55 -9.20
N CYS A 208 -7.66 -2.15 -8.02
CA CYS A 208 -8.78 -2.82 -7.34
C CYS A 208 -9.21 -1.99 -6.12
N GLN A 209 -10.49 -1.65 -5.99
CA GLN A 209 -11.01 -0.90 -4.84
C GLN A 209 -12.29 -1.53 -4.26
N PRO A 210 -12.54 -1.40 -2.94
CA PRO A 210 -13.84 -1.72 -2.39
C PRO A 210 -14.88 -0.74 -2.94
N ALA A 211 -16.03 -1.26 -3.38
CA ALA A 211 -17.14 -0.44 -3.88
C ALA A 211 -17.66 0.55 -2.82
N ASN A 212 -17.47 0.24 -1.53
CA ASN A 212 -17.83 1.09 -0.40
C ASN A 212 -16.85 2.27 -0.17
N SER A 213 -15.64 2.22 -0.73
CA SER A 213 -14.64 3.30 -0.61
C SER A 213 -13.81 3.38 -1.92
N PRO A 214 -14.39 3.90 -3.03
CA PRO A 214 -13.74 3.93 -4.34
C PRO A 214 -13.13 5.30 -4.68
N GLU A 215 -12.43 5.95 -3.74
CA GLU A 215 -12.02 7.36 -3.89
C GLU A 215 -11.08 7.62 -5.07
N MET A 216 -10.08 6.76 -5.31
CA MET A 216 -9.18 6.90 -6.46
C MET A 216 -9.93 6.76 -7.78
N TYR A 217 -10.80 5.76 -7.92
CA TYR A 217 -11.63 5.55 -9.11
C TYR A 217 -12.50 6.77 -9.41
N LEU A 218 -13.21 7.29 -8.40
CA LEU A 218 -14.04 8.48 -8.57
C LEU A 218 -13.19 9.72 -8.93
N SER A 219 -12.00 9.84 -8.34
CA SER A 219 -11.07 10.93 -8.65
C SER A 219 -10.56 10.85 -10.09
N THR A 220 -10.24 9.64 -10.58
CA THR A 220 -9.82 9.42 -11.97
C THR A 220 -10.94 9.80 -12.93
N LEU A 221 -12.20 9.44 -12.65
CA LEU A 221 -13.34 9.83 -13.48
C LEU A 221 -13.58 11.35 -13.48
N ALA A 222 -13.39 12.01 -12.33
CA ALA A 222 -13.55 13.45 -12.19
C ALA A 222 -12.38 14.26 -12.79
N GLY A 223 -11.22 13.63 -13.00
CA GLY A 223 -9.99 14.30 -13.44
C GLY A 223 -9.30 15.12 -12.33
N HIS A 224 -9.80 15.06 -11.10
CA HIS A 224 -9.20 15.66 -9.91
C HIS A 224 -9.56 14.86 -8.66
N VAL A 225 -8.84 15.07 -7.56
CA VAL A 225 -9.14 14.39 -6.28
C VAL A 225 -10.55 14.74 -5.81
N VAL A 226 -11.34 13.72 -5.47
CA VAL A 226 -12.67 13.85 -4.87
C VAL A 226 -12.83 12.90 -3.68
N THR A 227 -13.68 13.29 -2.75
CA THR A 227 -14.13 12.40 -1.67
C THR A 227 -15.38 11.64 -2.11
N ALA A 228 -15.44 10.34 -1.82
CA ALA A 228 -16.64 9.56 -2.06
C ALA A 228 -17.80 10.06 -1.17
N PRO A 229 -18.91 10.57 -1.74
CA PRO A 229 -19.99 11.16 -0.95
C PRO A 229 -20.75 10.11 -0.11
N ASP A 230 -20.79 8.87 -0.60
CA ASP A 230 -21.50 7.74 0.01
C ASP A 230 -20.54 6.67 0.54
N ALA A 231 -19.35 7.07 1.02
CA ALA A 231 -18.38 6.15 1.61
C ALA A 231 -19.01 5.36 2.76
N LYS A 232 -18.81 4.04 2.77
CA LYS A 232 -19.35 3.10 3.77
C LYS A 232 -18.23 2.29 4.40
N PRO A 233 -18.46 1.70 5.59
CA PRO A 233 -17.54 0.74 6.17
C PRO A 233 -17.22 -0.40 5.19
N THR A 234 -15.97 -0.85 5.18
CA THR A 234 -15.50 -1.95 4.34
C THR A 234 -14.58 -2.88 5.13
N LEU A 235 -14.56 -4.16 4.77
CA LEU A 235 -13.58 -5.16 5.19
C LEU A 235 -12.16 -4.76 4.77
N SER A 236 -12.02 -3.92 3.73
CA SER A 236 -10.76 -3.38 3.24
C SER A 236 -10.38 -2.06 3.92
N ASP A 237 -10.36 -2.05 5.26
CA ASP A 237 -10.12 -0.84 6.07
C ASP A 237 -8.76 -0.18 5.75
N GLY A 238 -7.73 -0.97 5.45
CA GLY A 238 -6.41 -0.48 5.07
C GLY A 238 -6.30 0.25 3.73
N SER A 239 -7.35 0.19 2.89
CA SER A 239 -7.41 0.90 1.61
C SER A 239 -8.53 1.94 1.53
N ALA A 240 -9.28 2.15 2.63
CA ALA A 240 -10.42 3.06 2.65
C ALA A 240 -10.00 4.49 3.03
N GLY A 241 -10.82 5.45 2.63
CA GLY A 241 -10.71 6.85 3.05
C GLY A 241 -10.20 7.82 1.98
N PRO A 242 -10.26 9.12 2.28
CA PRO A 242 -9.95 10.17 1.33
C PRO A 242 -8.47 10.24 0.97
N LEU A 243 -8.21 10.80 -0.22
CA LEU A 243 -6.87 11.21 -0.64
C LEU A 243 -6.62 12.67 -0.29
N GLU A 244 -5.36 13.01 -0.06
CA GLU A 244 -4.91 14.40 0.00
C GLU A 244 -5.14 15.07 -1.37
N GLU A 245 -5.64 16.32 -1.39
CA GLU A 245 -5.97 17.06 -2.62
C GLU A 245 -4.73 17.23 -3.54
N ASP A 246 -3.55 17.36 -2.94
CA ASP A 246 -2.25 17.50 -3.58
C ASP A 246 -1.46 16.18 -3.65
N SER A 247 -2.14 15.03 -3.53
CA SER A 247 -1.47 13.73 -3.55
C SER A 247 -0.73 13.46 -4.86
N ILE A 248 0.59 13.23 -4.79
CA ILE A 248 1.41 12.89 -5.95
C ILE A 248 0.98 11.56 -6.58
N THR A 249 0.37 10.67 -5.78
CA THR A 249 -0.09 9.37 -6.27
C THR A 249 -1.29 9.48 -7.20
N PHE A 250 -2.07 10.57 -7.16
CA PHE A 250 -3.20 10.76 -8.09
C PHE A 250 -2.71 10.84 -9.53
N GLY A 251 -1.75 11.73 -9.81
CA GLY A 251 -1.15 11.88 -11.13
C GLY A 251 -0.46 10.60 -11.60
N ILE A 252 0.30 9.95 -10.71
CA ILE A 252 0.95 8.67 -11.04
C ILE A 252 -0.09 7.60 -11.38
N CYS A 253 -1.11 7.42 -10.55
CA CYS A 253 -2.16 6.42 -10.75
C CYS A 253 -2.91 6.63 -12.08
N ASN A 254 -3.24 7.87 -12.44
CA ASN A 254 -3.87 8.16 -13.74
C ASN A 254 -2.99 7.81 -14.94
N ASN A 255 -1.67 7.82 -14.78
CA ASN A 255 -0.73 7.47 -15.84
C ASN A 255 -0.44 5.97 -15.93
N VAL A 256 -0.51 5.23 -14.81
CA VAL A 256 -0.05 3.84 -14.74
C VAL A 256 -1.16 2.80 -14.65
N ILE A 257 -2.35 3.16 -14.16
CA ILE A 257 -3.49 2.25 -14.04
C ILE A 257 -4.27 2.26 -15.36
N ASP A 258 -4.43 1.09 -15.98
CA ASP A 258 -5.15 0.97 -17.25
C ASP A 258 -6.68 0.96 -17.03
N ARG A 259 -7.14 0.32 -15.96
CA ARG A 259 -8.56 0.35 -15.53
C ARG A 259 -8.74 -0.03 -14.07
N PHE A 260 -9.95 0.22 -13.58
CA PHE A 260 -10.37 -0.15 -12.22
C PHE A 260 -11.41 -1.26 -12.21
N ILE A 261 -11.38 -2.08 -11.15
CA ILE A 261 -12.46 -3.00 -10.79
C ILE A 261 -12.92 -2.70 -9.36
N LEU A 262 -14.23 -2.51 -9.19
CA LEU A 262 -14.86 -2.31 -7.90
C LEU A 262 -15.43 -3.62 -7.36
N ILE A 263 -15.19 -3.87 -6.07
CA ILE A 263 -15.49 -5.12 -5.39
C ILE A 263 -16.43 -4.89 -4.20
N SER A 264 -17.52 -5.65 -4.15
CA SER A 264 -18.47 -5.65 -3.05
C SER A 264 -17.93 -6.37 -1.81
N GLU A 265 -18.51 -6.08 -0.64
CA GLU A 265 -18.11 -6.71 0.62
C GLU A 265 -18.26 -8.24 0.62
N ASP A 266 -19.29 -8.76 -0.06
CA ASP A 266 -19.51 -10.21 -0.19
C ASP A 266 -18.42 -10.86 -1.06
N GLU A 267 -18.00 -10.19 -2.13
CA GLU A 267 -16.89 -10.65 -2.98
C GLU A 267 -15.56 -10.62 -2.19
N ILE A 268 -15.30 -9.59 -1.38
CA ILE A 268 -14.12 -9.52 -0.49
C ILE A 268 -14.14 -10.69 0.51
N ARG A 269 -15.28 -10.92 1.17
CA ARG A 269 -15.47 -12.01 2.14
C ARG A 269 -15.20 -13.38 1.50
N ALA A 270 -15.77 -13.62 0.32
CA ALA A 270 -15.57 -14.85 -0.42
C ALA A 270 -14.09 -15.08 -0.78
N ALA A 271 -13.38 -14.03 -1.20
CA ALA A 271 -11.96 -14.12 -1.54
C ALA A 271 -11.07 -14.43 -0.32
N ILE A 272 -11.33 -13.81 0.84
CA ILE A 272 -10.61 -14.13 2.09
C ILE A 272 -10.81 -15.61 2.45
N LYS A 273 -12.07 -16.07 2.45
CA LYS A 273 -12.41 -17.47 2.74
C LYS A 273 -11.73 -18.43 1.77
N TYR A 274 -11.71 -18.09 0.48
CA TYR A 274 -11.07 -18.88 -0.56
C TYR A 274 -9.55 -19.02 -0.32
N LEU A 275 -8.86 -17.91 -0.07
CA LEU A 275 -7.41 -17.90 0.16
C LEU A 275 -7.03 -18.72 1.41
N TYR A 276 -7.84 -18.63 2.47
CA TYR A 276 -7.63 -19.47 3.65
C TYR A 276 -7.90 -20.96 3.37
N SER A 277 -9.00 -21.29 2.71
CA SER A 277 -9.42 -22.69 2.51
C SER A 277 -8.52 -23.45 1.55
N ASN A 278 -7.98 -22.79 0.52
CA ASN A 278 -7.20 -23.44 -0.53
C ASN A 278 -5.68 -23.32 -0.31
N HIS A 279 -5.21 -22.25 0.34
CA HIS A 279 -3.78 -21.98 0.51
C HIS A 279 -3.34 -21.89 1.98
N GLY A 280 -4.27 -21.92 2.94
CA GLY A 280 -3.96 -21.69 4.35
C GLY A 280 -3.48 -20.27 4.64
N LEU A 281 -3.67 -19.32 3.71
CA LEU A 281 -3.20 -17.96 3.85
C LEU A 281 -4.17 -17.14 4.69
N VAL A 282 -3.65 -16.49 5.74
CA VAL A 282 -4.38 -15.47 6.49
C VAL A 282 -4.14 -14.13 5.83
N VAL A 283 -5.20 -13.53 5.31
CA VAL A 283 -5.16 -12.26 4.56
C VAL A 283 -6.17 -11.27 5.12
N GLU A 284 -5.88 -9.97 4.99
CA GLU A 284 -6.81 -8.91 5.33
C GLU A 284 -7.72 -8.53 4.14
N GLY A 285 -8.77 -7.74 4.38
CA GLY A 285 -9.73 -7.41 3.34
C GLY A 285 -9.12 -6.68 2.14
N ALA A 286 -8.07 -5.88 2.35
CA ALA A 286 -7.35 -5.24 1.25
C ALA A 286 -6.69 -6.26 0.30
N ALA A 287 -6.14 -7.37 0.80
CA ALA A 287 -5.66 -8.44 -0.07
C ALA A 287 -6.82 -9.20 -0.73
N GLY A 288 -7.94 -9.36 -0.01
CA GLY A 288 -9.19 -9.92 -0.55
C GLY A 288 -9.74 -9.15 -1.75
N VAL A 289 -9.63 -7.81 -1.75
CA VAL A 289 -10.08 -6.96 -2.88
C VAL A 289 -9.37 -7.32 -4.19
N ALA A 290 -8.03 -7.42 -4.19
CA ALA A 290 -7.28 -7.77 -5.40
C ALA A 290 -7.61 -9.19 -5.88
N MET A 291 -7.73 -10.15 -4.95
CA MET A 291 -8.10 -11.53 -5.30
C MET A 291 -9.52 -11.61 -5.88
N ALA A 292 -10.50 -10.96 -5.25
CA ALA A 292 -11.86 -10.91 -5.76
C ALA A 292 -11.94 -10.25 -7.15
N ALA A 293 -11.16 -9.20 -7.39
CA ALA A 293 -11.07 -8.55 -8.69
C ALA A 293 -10.52 -9.49 -9.75
N ALA A 294 -9.45 -10.24 -9.45
CA ALA A 294 -8.90 -11.22 -10.36
C ALA A 294 -9.90 -12.33 -10.68
N VAL A 295 -10.62 -12.86 -9.68
CA VAL A 295 -11.67 -13.88 -9.90
C VAL A 295 -12.80 -13.35 -10.78
N LYS A 296 -13.21 -12.09 -10.57
CA LYS A 296 -14.26 -11.44 -11.34
C LYS A 296 -13.85 -11.18 -12.79
N ASP A 297 -12.59 -10.86 -13.02
CA ASP A 297 -12.03 -10.56 -14.34
C ASP A 297 -11.69 -11.82 -15.15
N SER A 298 -11.19 -12.87 -14.48
CA SER A 298 -10.56 -14.06 -15.12
C SER A 298 -11.54 -15.14 -15.61
N LEU A 299 -12.84 -14.87 -15.69
CA LEU A 299 -13.83 -15.80 -16.26
C LEU A 299 -13.59 -16.00 -17.78
N GLY A 300 -12.60 -16.81 -18.15
CA GLY A 300 -12.29 -17.19 -19.54
C GLY A 300 -10.80 -17.15 -19.93
N ASP A 301 -9.92 -16.56 -19.13
CA ASP A 301 -8.55 -16.16 -19.56
C ASP A 301 -7.45 -17.17 -19.17
N ARG A 302 -7.59 -18.42 -19.62
CA ARG A 302 -6.70 -19.54 -19.23
C ARG A 302 -5.25 -19.46 -19.70
N ASP A 303 -4.97 -18.64 -20.71
CA ASP A 303 -3.65 -18.50 -21.31
C ASP A 303 -2.92 -17.20 -20.88
N THR A 304 -3.40 -16.54 -19.81
CA THR A 304 -2.81 -15.28 -19.33
C THR A 304 -1.98 -15.48 -18.06
N THR A 305 -0.83 -14.83 -17.98
CA THR A 305 -0.03 -14.74 -16.75
C THR A 305 -0.55 -13.58 -15.92
N SER A 306 -1.52 -13.90 -15.06
CA SER A 306 -2.13 -12.95 -14.12
C SER A 306 -1.45 -13.01 -12.75
N VAL A 307 -1.19 -11.85 -12.13
CA VAL A 307 -0.57 -11.75 -10.80
C VAL A 307 -1.47 -10.96 -9.85
N VAL A 308 -1.73 -11.49 -8.66
CA VAL A 308 -2.49 -10.85 -7.59
C VAL A 308 -1.57 -10.51 -6.44
N VAL A 309 -1.56 -9.25 -6.00
CA VAL A 309 -0.76 -8.82 -4.86
C VAL A 309 -1.57 -8.95 -3.57
N LEU A 310 -1.22 -9.93 -2.74
CA LEU A 310 -1.82 -10.13 -1.42
C LEU A 310 -1.15 -9.18 -0.41
N CYS A 311 -1.60 -7.92 -0.42
CA CYS A 311 -0.86 -6.81 0.19
C CYS A 311 -0.66 -6.89 1.72
N GLY A 312 -1.50 -7.63 2.46
CA GLY A 312 -1.35 -7.76 3.91
C GLY A 312 -2.22 -8.83 4.55
N GLY A 313 -1.90 -9.16 5.81
CA GLY A 313 -2.55 -10.21 6.60
C GLY A 313 -2.96 -9.78 8.00
N ASN A 314 -2.99 -8.47 8.30
CA ASN A 314 -3.22 -7.96 9.64
C ASN A 314 -4.72 -7.76 9.95
N ILE A 315 -5.48 -8.84 9.80
CA ILE A 315 -6.91 -8.91 10.11
C ILE A 315 -7.14 -9.24 11.60
N ASP A 316 -8.26 -8.76 12.17
CA ASP A 316 -8.69 -9.19 13.50
C ASP A 316 -8.97 -10.70 13.50
N PRO A 317 -8.37 -11.49 14.42
CA PRO A 317 -8.53 -12.95 14.40
C PRO A 317 -9.98 -13.43 14.58
N VAL A 318 -10.82 -12.68 15.31
CA VAL A 318 -12.24 -13.02 15.50
C VAL A 318 -12.99 -12.80 14.20
N LEU A 319 -12.78 -11.66 13.54
CA LEU A 319 -13.38 -11.36 12.24
C LEU A 319 -12.95 -12.37 11.16
N HIS A 320 -11.65 -12.68 11.08
CA HIS A 320 -11.16 -13.67 10.13
C HIS A 320 -11.78 -15.05 10.37
N GLN A 321 -11.90 -15.46 11.63
CA GLN A 321 -12.53 -16.72 11.99
C GLN A 321 -14.03 -16.74 11.66
N GLU A 322 -14.74 -15.63 11.85
CA GLU A 322 -16.14 -15.49 11.43
C GLU A 322 -16.29 -15.70 9.91
N ILE A 323 -15.50 -14.96 9.12
CA ILE A 323 -15.50 -15.04 7.64
C ILE A 323 -15.20 -16.46 7.14
N CYS A 324 -14.29 -17.18 7.80
CA CYS A 324 -13.88 -18.52 7.35
C CYS A 324 -14.78 -19.66 7.85
N ARG A 325 -15.73 -19.39 8.76
CA ARG A 325 -16.66 -20.40 9.31
C ARG A 325 -18.00 -20.46 8.60
N GLU A 326 -18.50 -19.32 8.13
CA GLU A 326 -19.59 -19.22 7.16
C GLU A 326 -19.18 -19.90 5.86
#